data_AF-A0A2Z6Q1L9-F1
#
_entry.id   AF-A0A2Z6Q1L9-F1
#
_cell.length_a   1.000
_cell.length_b   1.000
_cell.length_c   1.000
_cell.angle_alpha   90.00
_cell.angle_beta   90.00
_cell.angle_gamma   90.00
#
_symmetry.space_group_name_H-M   'P 1'
#
loop_
_entity.id
_entity.type
_entity.pdbx_description
1 polymer ?
#
loop_
_entity_poly.entity_id
_entity_poly.type
_entity_poly.pdbx_seq_one_letter_code
_entity_poly.pdbx_strand_id
1 'polypeptide(L)'
;MSDAYSEYIEEFSIEIADFNPIGPTAHIFLPKILPKCNNRIINIQNHDDWCFRWSVLGALHSVKVHTERNPHRLYGDFMEEFNMDNILIPVQVLTLVYKKFEENNPEISLCVYKWHNQNKCLEFCYVSERRRNEYKQVNLLVITKEEKSHYCIIKDLHKLVYNHSKHKGRKYLCCHCLHVYSSEIKYNEHLPKYKGLNNAS
;
A
#
# COMPACT_ATOMS: atom_id res chain seq x y z
N MET A 1 44.02 7.23 34.55
CA MET A 1 43.25 8.19 33.74
C MET A 1 42.95 7.48 32.44
N SER A 2 41.68 7.49 32.04
CA SER A 2 41.05 6.59 31.06
C SER A 2 41.56 6.79 29.64
N ASP A 3 42.06 5.73 29.02
CA ASP A 3 42.30 5.67 27.58
C ASP A 3 40.95 5.54 26.87
N ALA A 4 40.65 6.51 26.01
CA ALA A 4 39.44 6.58 25.22
C ALA A 4 39.50 5.55 24.07
N TYR A 5 38.51 4.66 24.01
CA TYR A 5 38.27 3.82 22.84
C TYR A 5 37.80 4.71 21.68
N SER A 6 38.64 4.84 20.64
CA SER A 6 38.19 5.36 19.34
C SER A 6 37.43 4.23 18.64
N GLU A 7 36.13 4.40 18.46
CA GLU A 7 35.28 3.51 17.67
C GLU A 7 35.78 3.46 16.22
N TYR A 8 35.94 2.25 15.70
CA TYR A 8 36.30 2.00 14.31
C TYR A 8 35.13 2.41 13.41
N ILE A 9 35.36 3.32 12.47
CA ILE A 9 34.45 3.53 11.35
C ILE A 9 34.84 2.50 10.28
N GLU A 10 34.01 1.46 10.12
CA GLU A 10 34.08 0.62 8.93
C GLU A 10 33.64 1.44 7.71
N GLU A 11 34.51 1.46 6.71
CA GLU A 11 34.38 2.16 5.44
C GLU A 11 33.03 1.84 4.76
N PHE A 12 32.18 2.86 4.58
CA PHE A 12 30.88 2.71 3.92
C PHE A 12 31.01 3.06 2.43
N SER A 13 31.00 2.03 1.58
CA SER A 13 31.00 2.20 0.12
C SER A 13 29.57 2.44 -0.38
N ILE A 14 29.30 3.64 -0.90
CA ILE A 14 28.07 3.92 -1.66
C ILE A 14 28.36 3.60 -3.12
N GLU A 15 27.86 2.46 -3.60
CA GLU A 15 27.75 2.21 -5.03
C GLU A 15 26.53 2.94 -5.57
N ILE A 16 26.75 4.07 -6.23
CA ILE A 16 25.73 4.72 -7.05
C ILE A 16 25.66 3.92 -8.36
N ALA A 17 24.67 3.06 -8.50
CA ALA A 17 24.42 2.36 -9.75
C ALA A 17 23.93 3.36 -10.81
N ASP A 18 24.58 3.34 -11.99
CA ASP A 18 24.23 4.16 -13.14
C ASP A 18 22.76 3.95 -13.55
N PHE A 19 21.99 5.05 -13.55
CA PHE A 19 20.60 5.08 -13.99
C PHE A 19 20.54 4.84 -15.50
N ASN A 20 20.17 3.63 -15.90
CA ASN A 20 20.02 3.23 -17.29
C ASN A 20 18.54 3.42 -17.73
N PRO A 21 18.17 4.40 -18.59
CA PRO A 21 16.77 4.80 -18.79
C PRO A 21 15.93 3.85 -19.65
N ILE A 22 16.42 2.67 -20.00
CA ILE A 22 15.72 1.72 -20.88
C ILE A 22 15.73 0.34 -20.24
N GLY A 23 15.03 0.21 -19.11
CA GLY A 23 14.84 -1.04 -18.39
C GLY A 23 13.50 -1.72 -18.72
N PRO A 24 13.31 -2.99 -18.33
CA PRO A 24 12.01 -3.67 -18.43
C PRO A 24 10.93 -2.82 -17.76
N THR A 25 9.78 -2.72 -18.43
CA THR A 25 8.63 -1.85 -18.05
C THR A 25 8.41 -1.79 -16.55
N ALA A 26 8.24 -0.58 -15.99
CA ALA A 26 7.97 -0.37 -14.56
C ALA A 26 6.80 -1.23 -14.03
N HIS A 27 5.85 -1.56 -14.91
CA HIS A 27 4.75 -2.47 -14.61
C HIS A 27 5.22 -3.90 -14.27
N ILE A 28 4.94 -4.31 -13.02
CA ILE A 28 5.14 -5.69 -12.55
C ILE A 28 3.80 -6.43 -12.61
N PHE A 29 3.76 -7.63 -13.20
CA PHE A 29 2.55 -8.45 -13.21
C PHE A 29 2.20 -8.98 -11.82
N LEU A 30 0.90 -9.09 -11.52
CA LEU A 30 0.44 -9.73 -10.27
C LEU A 30 0.91 -11.19 -10.22
N PRO A 31 1.51 -11.64 -9.10
CA PRO A 31 1.86 -13.04 -8.93
C PRO A 31 0.66 -13.96 -9.14
N LYS A 32 0.81 -15.04 -9.93
CA LYS A 32 -0.25 -16.05 -10.17
C LYS A 32 -0.78 -16.72 -8.89
N ILE A 33 0.01 -16.67 -7.81
CA ILE A 33 -0.28 -17.24 -6.49
C ILE A 33 -1.27 -16.36 -5.71
N LEU A 34 -1.39 -15.06 -6.05
CA LEU A 34 -2.45 -14.23 -5.49
C LEU A 34 -3.79 -14.87 -5.84
N PRO A 35 -4.65 -15.15 -4.84
CA PRO A 35 -5.83 -15.97 -5.03
C PRO A 35 -6.71 -15.35 -6.11
N LYS A 36 -6.85 -15.99 -7.29
CA LYS A 36 -7.57 -15.50 -8.50
C LYS A 36 -8.49 -14.33 -8.17
N CYS A 37 -7.92 -13.13 -8.18
CA CYS A 37 -8.54 -11.97 -7.58
C CYS A 37 -9.53 -11.45 -8.62
N ASN A 38 -10.78 -11.93 -8.59
CA ASN A 38 -11.91 -11.47 -9.43
C ASN A 38 -12.06 -9.93 -9.39
N ASN A 39 -11.20 -9.19 -10.09
CA ASN A 39 -11.10 -7.73 -10.13
C ASN A 39 -11.00 -7.04 -8.75
N ARG A 40 -10.34 -7.70 -7.78
CA ARG A 40 -10.21 -7.20 -6.39
C ARG A 40 -8.95 -6.36 -6.19
N ILE A 41 -7.93 -6.67 -6.98
CA ILE A 41 -6.69 -5.89 -7.05
C ILE A 41 -6.68 -5.24 -8.42
N ILE A 42 -6.51 -3.92 -8.46
CA ILE A 42 -6.31 -3.20 -9.71
C ILE A 42 -4.82 -2.90 -9.79
N ASN A 43 -4.17 -3.55 -10.74
CA ASN A 43 -2.79 -3.29 -11.07
C ASN A 43 -2.76 -2.34 -12.27
N ILE A 44 -2.62 -1.04 -12.00
CA ILE A 44 -2.57 -0.03 -13.05
C ILE A 44 -1.30 -0.24 -13.89
N GLN A 45 -1.49 -0.28 -15.20
CA GLN A 45 -0.46 -0.44 -16.20
C GLN A 45 0.13 0.94 -16.53
N ASN A 46 1.34 1.19 -16.05
CA ASN A 46 2.11 2.39 -16.33
C ASN A 46 3.52 2.02 -16.81
N HIS A 47 4.13 2.91 -17.58
CA HIS A 47 5.49 2.74 -18.11
C HIS A 47 6.49 3.73 -17.47
N ASP A 48 6.04 4.49 -16.49
CA ASP A 48 6.80 5.46 -15.71
C ASP A 48 7.00 4.97 -14.25
N ASP A 49 7.69 5.77 -13.43
CA ASP A 49 7.96 5.43 -12.02
C ASP A 49 6.85 5.91 -11.06
N TRP A 50 5.72 6.39 -11.58
CA TRP A 50 4.64 7.02 -10.80
C TRP A 50 3.58 6.04 -10.30
N CYS A 51 3.88 4.73 -10.22
CA CYS A 51 2.92 3.69 -9.89
C CYS A 51 2.19 3.90 -8.53
N PHE A 52 2.89 4.44 -7.53
CA PHE A 52 2.30 4.82 -6.25
C PHE A 52 1.21 5.89 -6.43
N ARG A 53 1.56 7.00 -7.10
CA ARG A 53 0.64 8.12 -7.35
C ARG A 53 -0.57 7.66 -8.16
N TRP A 54 -0.34 6.88 -9.23
CA TRP A 54 -1.42 6.29 -10.01
C TRP A 54 -2.34 5.40 -9.18
N SER A 55 -1.78 4.60 -8.28
CA SER A 55 -2.58 3.74 -7.39
C SER A 55 -3.42 4.55 -6.40
N VAL A 56 -2.85 5.60 -5.79
CA VAL A 56 -3.62 6.47 -4.88
C VAL A 56 -4.73 7.21 -5.65
N LEU A 57 -4.41 7.76 -6.82
CA LEU A 57 -5.39 8.41 -7.70
C LEU A 57 -6.50 7.45 -8.10
N GLY A 58 -6.17 6.26 -8.59
CA GLY A 58 -7.18 5.28 -9.00
C GLY A 58 -8.02 4.73 -7.85
N ALA A 59 -7.50 4.73 -6.61
CA ALA A 59 -8.26 4.36 -5.43
C ALA A 59 -9.29 5.44 -5.04
N LEU A 60 -8.96 6.72 -5.22
CA LEU A 60 -9.81 7.85 -4.83
C LEU A 60 -10.76 8.28 -5.95
N HIS A 61 -10.35 8.14 -7.21
CA HIS A 61 -11.11 8.47 -8.42
C HIS A 61 -11.55 7.21 -9.14
N SER A 62 -12.47 6.46 -8.55
CA SER A 62 -12.84 5.15 -9.10
C SER A 62 -13.54 5.27 -10.46
N VAL A 63 -12.90 4.76 -11.53
CA VAL A 63 -13.48 4.62 -12.86
C VAL A 63 -14.18 3.25 -12.97
N LYS A 64 -15.24 3.13 -13.77
CA LYS A 64 -16.02 1.87 -13.88
C LYS A 64 -15.47 0.88 -14.90
N VAL A 65 -14.72 1.35 -15.90
CA VAL A 65 -14.31 0.56 -17.07
C VAL A 65 -12.82 0.72 -17.32
N HIS A 66 -12.11 -0.39 -17.55
CA HIS A 66 -10.67 -0.44 -17.89
C HIS A 66 -9.76 0.40 -16.98
N THR A 67 -10.01 0.38 -15.67
CA THR A 67 -9.29 1.17 -14.66
C THR A 67 -7.80 0.90 -14.63
N GLU A 68 -7.37 -0.24 -15.17
CA GLU A 68 -5.97 -0.64 -15.23
C GLU A 68 -5.20 0.01 -16.39
N ARG A 69 -5.85 0.65 -17.37
CA ARG A 69 -5.20 1.09 -18.62
C ARG A 69 -5.09 2.60 -18.71
N ASN A 70 -4.04 3.07 -19.41
CA ASN A 70 -3.88 4.47 -19.80
C ASN A 70 -4.05 5.46 -18.63
N PRO A 71 -3.24 5.34 -17.55
CA PRO A 71 -3.39 6.12 -16.33
C PRO A 71 -3.37 7.63 -16.59
N HIS A 72 -2.51 8.11 -17.50
CA HIS A 72 -2.47 9.53 -17.88
C HIS A 72 -3.82 10.03 -18.41
N ARG A 73 -4.56 9.23 -19.18
CA ARG A 73 -5.88 9.62 -19.70
C ARG A 73 -6.95 9.55 -18.63
N LEU A 74 -6.88 8.56 -17.73
CA LEU A 74 -7.91 8.34 -16.71
C LEU A 74 -7.76 9.26 -15.50
N TYR A 75 -6.52 9.62 -15.17
CA TYR A 75 -6.17 10.25 -13.90
C TYR A 75 -5.27 11.49 -14.06
N GLY A 76 -4.89 11.85 -15.29
CA GLY A 76 -3.97 12.96 -15.55
C GLY A 76 -4.48 14.30 -15.01
N ASP A 77 -5.78 14.56 -15.16
CA ASP A 77 -6.42 15.80 -14.67
C ASP A 77 -6.37 15.94 -13.14
N PHE A 78 -6.17 14.84 -12.42
CA PHE A 78 -6.11 14.79 -10.96
C PHE A 78 -4.67 14.76 -10.44
N MET A 79 -3.66 14.79 -11.31
CA MET A 79 -2.26 14.66 -10.87
C MET A 79 -1.93 15.68 -9.78
N GLU A 80 -2.30 16.94 -9.97
CA GLU A 80 -1.99 18.05 -9.06
C GLU A 80 -2.75 17.99 -7.71
N GLU A 81 -3.69 17.07 -7.52
CA GLU A 81 -4.41 16.95 -6.24
C GLU A 81 -3.53 16.49 -5.08
N PHE A 82 -2.43 15.78 -5.36
CA PHE A 82 -1.55 15.24 -4.32
C PHE A 82 -0.21 15.95 -4.27
N ASN A 83 0.14 16.38 -3.06
CA ASN A 83 1.44 16.94 -2.77
C ASN A 83 2.47 15.81 -2.57
N MET A 84 3.40 15.70 -3.53
CA MET A 84 4.52 14.75 -3.53
C MET A 84 5.86 15.40 -3.14
N ASP A 85 5.84 16.60 -2.55
CA ASP A 85 7.05 17.35 -2.19
C ASP A 85 7.91 16.58 -1.21
N ASN A 86 9.21 16.51 -1.51
CA ASN A 86 10.21 15.77 -0.73
C ASN A 86 9.95 14.25 -0.68
N ILE A 87 9.22 13.70 -1.65
CA ILE A 87 9.06 12.25 -1.85
C ILE A 87 9.76 11.88 -3.15
N LEU A 88 10.78 11.03 -3.04
CA LEU A 88 11.52 10.52 -4.20
C LEU A 88 10.66 9.52 -4.99
N ILE A 89 10.91 9.48 -6.29
CA ILE A 89 10.23 8.61 -7.25
C ILE A 89 11.31 7.71 -7.89
N PRO A 90 11.08 6.39 -7.98
CA PRO A 90 9.92 5.64 -7.50
C PRO A 90 9.79 5.67 -5.97
N VAL A 91 8.53 5.68 -5.49
CA VAL A 91 8.22 5.68 -4.05
C VAL A 91 8.73 4.38 -3.43
N GLN A 92 9.63 4.51 -2.46
CA GLN A 92 10.23 3.37 -1.77
C GLN A 92 9.28 2.78 -0.73
N VAL A 93 9.41 1.47 -0.47
CA VAL A 93 8.60 0.74 0.51
C VAL A 93 9.12 1.00 1.93
N LEU A 94 9.00 2.25 2.39
CA LEU A 94 9.55 2.72 3.66
C LEU A 94 8.51 3.50 4.46
N THR A 95 8.40 3.20 5.75
CA THR A 95 7.49 3.86 6.69
C THR A 95 7.61 5.38 6.69
N LEU A 96 8.84 5.92 6.63
CA LEU A 96 9.07 7.37 6.63
C LEU A 96 8.45 8.05 5.39
N VAL A 97 8.48 7.38 4.24
CA VAL A 97 7.97 7.92 2.98
C VAL A 97 6.44 7.99 3.01
N TYR A 98 5.80 6.96 3.56
CA TYR A 98 4.35 6.95 3.75
C TYR A 98 3.87 7.99 4.76
N LYS A 99 4.59 8.15 5.88
CA LYS A 99 4.32 9.22 6.84
C LYS A 99 4.44 10.59 6.20
N LYS A 100 5.50 10.82 5.41
CA LYS A 100 5.70 12.07 4.69
C LYS A 100 4.57 12.35 3.69
N PHE A 101 4.12 11.33 2.97
CA PHE A 101 2.97 11.44 2.07
C PHE A 101 1.70 11.84 2.81
N GLU A 102 1.41 11.20 3.94
CA GLU A 102 0.26 11.53 4.77
C GLU A 102 0.37 12.94 5.37
N GLU A 103 1.55 13.38 5.81
CA GLU A 103 1.79 14.74 6.29
C GLU A 103 1.47 15.78 5.21
N ASN A 104 1.92 15.52 3.97
CA ASN A 104 1.66 16.39 2.83
C ASN A 104 0.17 16.37 2.40
N ASN A 105 -0.56 15.29 2.69
CA ASN A 105 -1.95 15.05 2.28
C ASN A 105 -2.81 14.65 3.50
N PRO A 106 -3.20 15.61 4.36
CA PRO A 106 -3.72 15.36 5.71
C PRO A 106 -5.06 14.62 5.75
N GLU A 107 -5.83 14.62 4.66
CA GLU A 107 -7.11 13.92 4.55
C GLU A 107 -6.97 12.43 4.17
N ILE A 108 -5.77 11.95 3.84
CA ILE A 108 -5.53 10.58 3.40
C ILE A 108 -5.04 9.70 4.56
N SER A 109 -5.50 8.45 4.58
CA SER A 109 -5.05 7.38 5.46
C SER A 109 -4.63 6.17 4.63
N LEU A 110 -3.35 5.81 4.66
CA LEU A 110 -2.76 4.71 3.93
C LEU A 110 -2.77 3.42 4.76
N CYS A 111 -3.15 2.33 4.13
CA CYS A 111 -2.85 0.98 4.57
C CYS A 111 -2.12 0.26 3.44
N VAL A 112 -0.84 -0.02 3.64
CA VAL A 112 0.03 -0.64 2.65
C VAL A 112 0.37 -2.05 3.09
N TYR A 113 0.12 -3.00 2.20
CA TYR A 113 0.31 -4.41 2.45
C TYR A 113 1.30 -5.03 1.47
N LYS A 114 1.88 -6.14 1.86
CA LYS A 114 2.55 -7.09 0.97
C LYS A 114 1.91 -8.47 1.12
N TRP A 115 2.05 -9.30 0.09
CA TRP A 115 1.59 -10.69 0.14
C TRP A 115 2.77 -11.64 0.40
N HIS A 116 2.71 -12.39 1.49
CA HIS A 116 3.72 -13.39 1.80
C HIS A 116 3.36 -14.72 1.13
N ASN A 117 4.10 -15.09 0.07
CA ASN A 117 3.78 -16.26 -0.77
C ASN A 117 3.79 -17.58 0.00
N GLN A 118 4.75 -17.78 0.92
CA GLN A 118 4.88 -19.05 1.65
C GLN A 118 3.69 -19.28 2.59
N ASN A 119 3.31 -18.23 3.34
CA ASN A 119 2.23 -18.29 4.33
C ASN A 119 0.85 -18.00 3.71
N LYS A 120 0.80 -17.55 2.45
CA LYS A 120 -0.41 -17.14 1.73
C LYS A 120 -1.24 -16.15 2.56
N CYS A 121 -0.57 -15.14 3.12
CA CYS A 121 -1.19 -14.13 3.97
C CYS A 121 -0.82 -12.71 3.54
N LEU A 122 -1.67 -11.74 3.94
CA LEU A 122 -1.29 -10.33 3.91
C LEU A 122 -0.44 -10.01 5.14
N GLU A 123 0.55 -9.15 4.93
CA GLU A 123 1.36 -8.54 5.98
C GLU A 123 1.38 -7.03 5.78
N PHE A 124 1.56 -6.29 6.87
CA PHE A 124 1.68 -4.85 6.82
C PHE A 124 3.08 -4.41 6.38
N CYS A 125 3.12 -3.51 5.41
CA CYS A 125 4.26 -2.62 5.20
C CYS A 125 4.07 -1.33 6.00
N TYR A 126 2.82 -0.84 6.06
CA TYR A 126 2.46 0.39 6.75
C TYR A 126 0.98 0.41 7.10
N VAL A 127 0.64 0.97 8.26
CA VAL A 127 -0.73 1.21 8.70
C VAL A 127 -0.79 2.60 9.30
N SER A 128 -1.62 3.46 8.74
CA SER A 128 -1.84 4.78 9.30
C SER A 128 -2.43 4.73 10.71
N GLU A 129 -2.05 5.70 11.52
CA GLU A 129 -2.68 6.00 12.81
C GLU A 129 -3.99 6.81 12.63
N ARG A 130 -4.23 7.33 11.42
CA ARG A 130 -5.45 8.07 11.03
C ARG A 130 -6.61 7.12 10.77
N ARG A 131 -7.26 6.66 11.84
CA ARG A 131 -8.24 5.55 11.78
C ARG A 131 -9.70 6.00 11.73
N ARG A 132 -9.96 7.30 11.88
CA ARG A 132 -11.32 7.84 11.92
C ARG A 132 -11.95 7.88 10.52
N ASN A 133 -13.27 8.00 10.47
CA ASN A 133 -14.03 7.91 9.21
C ASN A 133 -13.88 9.15 8.32
N GLU A 134 -13.41 10.29 8.85
CA GLU A 134 -13.16 11.49 8.05
C GLU A 134 -12.02 11.32 7.04
N TYR A 135 -11.09 10.39 7.29
CA TYR A 135 -9.96 10.16 6.39
C TYR A 135 -10.36 9.30 5.19
N LYS A 136 -9.90 9.71 4.01
CA LYS A 136 -10.00 8.93 2.78
C LYS A 136 -9.03 7.75 2.88
N GLN A 137 -9.57 6.58 3.23
CA GLN A 137 -8.76 5.37 3.35
C GLN A 137 -8.35 4.81 1.98
N VAL A 138 -7.05 4.61 1.79
CA VAL A 138 -6.46 4.01 0.59
C VAL A 138 -5.72 2.74 0.98
N ASN A 139 -6.16 1.61 0.41
CA ASN A 139 -5.56 0.30 0.65
C ASN A 139 -4.71 -0.11 -0.56
N LEU A 140 -3.40 -0.27 -0.37
CA LEU A 140 -2.45 -0.60 -1.43
C LEU A 140 -1.77 -1.95 -1.18
N LEU A 141 -1.62 -2.75 -2.23
CA LEU A 141 -0.76 -3.93 -2.24
C LEU A 141 0.54 -3.59 -2.97
N VAL A 142 1.67 -3.83 -2.32
CA VAL A 142 2.98 -3.78 -2.95
C VAL A 142 3.33 -5.16 -3.48
N ILE A 143 3.76 -5.20 -4.73
CA ILE A 143 4.42 -6.36 -5.33
C ILE A 143 5.86 -5.99 -5.63
N THR A 144 6.78 -6.86 -5.24
CA THR A 144 8.22 -6.66 -5.45
C THR A 144 8.73 -7.78 -6.35
N LYS A 145 9.54 -7.41 -7.34
CA LYS A 145 10.26 -8.34 -8.19
C LYS A 145 11.69 -7.81 -8.33
N GLU A 146 12.66 -8.62 -7.90
CA GLU A 146 14.06 -8.17 -7.77
C GLU A 146 14.09 -6.90 -6.89
N GLU A 147 14.76 -5.85 -7.33
CA GLU A 147 14.87 -4.58 -6.60
C GLU A 147 13.74 -3.58 -6.92
N LYS A 148 12.75 -3.96 -7.75
CA LYS A 148 11.65 -3.08 -8.16
C LYS A 148 10.38 -3.39 -7.38
N SER A 149 9.73 -2.33 -6.90
CA SER A 149 8.42 -2.41 -6.25
C SER A 149 7.37 -1.70 -7.09
N HIS A 150 6.16 -2.26 -7.12
CA HIS A 150 5.02 -1.72 -7.84
C HIS A 150 3.80 -1.73 -6.92
N TYR A 151 3.05 -0.63 -6.94
CA TYR A 151 1.85 -0.46 -6.11
C TYR A 151 0.60 -0.85 -6.91
N CYS A 152 -0.31 -1.55 -6.25
CA CYS A 152 -1.60 -1.95 -6.77
C CYS A 152 -2.70 -1.53 -5.80
N ILE A 153 -3.89 -1.27 -6.30
CA ILE A 153 -5.05 -0.91 -5.48
C ILE A 153 -5.71 -2.17 -4.94
N ILE A 154 -6.01 -2.22 -3.64
CA ILE A 154 -6.92 -3.20 -3.05
C ILE A 154 -8.33 -2.60 -3.02
N LYS A 155 -9.17 -2.99 -3.97
CA LYS A 155 -10.55 -2.49 -4.10
C LYS A 155 -11.50 -3.05 -3.04
N ASP A 156 -11.26 -4.28 -2.60
CA ASP A 156 -12.11 -4.98 -1.64
C ASP A 156 -11.26 -5.92 -0.77
N LEU A 157 -10.88 -5.41 0.40
CA LEU A 157 -10.03 -6.11 1.35
C LEU A 157 -10.72 -7.37 1.92
N HIS A 158 -12.03 -7.32 2.16
CA HIS A 158 -12.80 -8.45 2.67
C HIS A 158 -12.77 -9.64 1.71
N LYS A 159 -12.89 -9.37 0.41
CA LYS A 159 -12.85 -10.41 -0.60
C LYS A 159 -11.47 -11.04 -0.72
N LEU A 160 -10.37 -10.34 -0.45
CA LEU A 160 -9.02 -10.94 -0.50
C LEU A 160 -8.91 -12.17 0.41
N VAL A 161 -9.48 -12.13 1.61
CA VAL A 161 -9.43 -13.24 2.57
C VAL A 161 -10.50 -14.32 2.36
N TYR A 162 -11.35 -14.19 1.34
CA TYR A 162 -12.47 -15.11 1.11
C TYR A 162 -12.02 -16.59 1.05
N ASN A 163 -10.89 -16.87 0.40
CA ASN A 163 -10.39 -18.24 0.24
C ASN A 163 -9.42 -18.72 1.34
N HIS A 164 -9.20 -17.93 2.40
CA HIS A 164 -8.22 -18.26 3.45
C HIS A 164 -8.70 -19.32 4.46
N SER A 165 -9.94 -19.79 4.35
CA SER A 165 -10.46 -20.85 5.23
C SER A 165 -11.51 -21.68 4.51
N LYS A 166 -11.81 -22.87 5.05
CA LYS A 166 -12.81 -23.80 4.49
C LYS A 166 -14.24 -23.25 4.52
N HIS A 167 -14.52 -22.29 5.41
CA HIS A 167 -15.84 -21.66 5.52
C HIS A 167 -16.19 -20.87 4.25
N LYS A 168 -17.32 -21.19 3.64
CA LYS A 168 -17.78 -20.64 2.35
C LYS A 168 -18.60 -19.36 2.45
N GLY A 169 -18.88 -18.87 3.66
CA GLY A 169 -19.56 -17.59 3.86
C GLY A 169 -18.65 -16.36 3.69
N ARG A 170 -19.27 -15.18 3.61
CA ARG A 170 -18.56 -13.88 3.58
C ARG A 170 -17.66 -13.75 4.81
N LYS A 171 -16.53 -13.07 4.62
CA LYS A 171 -15.55 -12.77 5.65
C LYS A 171 -15.33 -11.26 5.69
N TYR A 172 -15.01 -10.75 6.87
CA TYR A 172 -14.77 -9.34 7.11
C TYR A 172 -13.36 -9.19 7.68
N LEU A 173 -12.50 -8.54 6.92
CA LEU A 173 -11.12 -8.25 7.29
C LEU A 173 -11.02 -6.81 7.82
N CYS A 174 -10.46 -6.63 9.02
CA CYS A 174 -10.09 -5.30 9.49
C CYS A 174 -8.79 -4.84 8.80
N CYS A 175 -8.84 -3.67 8.16
CA CYS A 175 -7.72 -3.08 7.45
C CYS A 175 -6.52 -2.76 8.33
N HIS A 176 -6.70 -2.59 9.63
CA HIS A 176 -5.62 -2.11 10.48
C HIS A 176 -5.06 -3.14 11.47
N CYS A 177 -5.77 -4.25 11.72
CA CYS A 177 -5.26 -5.34 12.57
C CYS A 177 -5.17 -6.69 11.87
N LEU A 178 -5.65 -6.78 10.62
CA LEU A 178 -5.74 -8.01 9.83
C LEU A 178 -6.56 -9.16 10.47
N HIS A 179 -7.33 -8.88 11.53
CA HIS A 179 -8.24 -9.87 12.09
C HIS A 179 -9.40 -10.15 11.13
N VAL A 180 -9.70 -11.44 10.95
CA VAL A 180 -10.76 -11.93 10.06
C VAL A 180 -11.96 -12.39 10.89
N TYR A 181 -13.11 -11.81 10.61
CA TYR A 181 -14.39 -12.18 11.22
C TYR A 181 -15.26 -12.93 10.21
N SER A 182 -15.96 -13.96 10.68
CA SER A 182 -17.00 -14.67 9.91
C SER A 182 -18.40 -14.07 10.08
N SER A 183 -18.55 -13.09 10.99
CA SER A 183 -19.81 -12.40 11.28
C SER A 183 -19.63 -10.90 11.12
N GLU A 184 -20.56 -10.27 10.39
CA GLU A 184 -20.60 -8.81 10.21
C GLU A 184 -20.81 -8.08 11.54
N ILE A 185 -21.67 -8.63 12.40
CA ILE A 185 -21.97 -8.07 13.71
C ILE A 185 -20.68 -7.98 14.54
N LYS A 186 -19.93 -9.08 14.64
CA LYS A 186 -18.65 -9.12 15.38
C LYS A 186 -17.60 -8.20 14.77
N TYR A 187 -17.58 -8.06 13.44
CA TYR A 187 -16.70 -7.11 12.77
C TYR A 187 -17.06 -5.66 13.13
N ASN A 188 -18.34 -5.31 13.10
CA ASN A 188 -18.82 -3.97 13.44
C ASN A 188 -18.60 -3.64 14.92
N GLU A 189 -18.72 -4.61 15.83
CA GLU A 189 -18.36 -4.45 17.25
C GLU A 189 -16.85 -4.22 17.47
N HIS A 190 -16.01 -4.74 16.57
CA HIS A 190 -14.56 -4.53 16.62
C HIS A 190 -14.15 -3.12 16.15
N LEU A 191 -14.82 -2.56 15.14
CA LEU A 191 -14.40 -1.30 14.51
C LEU A 191 -14.25 -0.11 15.49
N PRO A 192 -15.21 0.18 16.40
CA PRO A 192 -15.08 1.31 17.33
C PRO A 192 -13.85 1.22 18.24
N LYS A 193 -13.51 0.02 18.71
CA LYS A 193 -12.34 -0.22 19.56
C LYS A 193 -11.04 0.13 18.86
N TYR A 194 -11.01 -0.07 17.54
CA TYR A 194 -9.82 0.18 16.74
C TYR A 194 -9.75 1.63 16.22
N LYS A 195 -10.90 2.24 15.89
CA LYS A 195 -11.00 3.64 15.42
C LYS A 195 -10.78 4.69 16.52
N GLY A 196 -10.80 4.26 17.79
CA GLY A 196 -10.54 5.10 18.94
C GLY A 196 -11.79 5.87 19.40
N LEU A 197 -12.47 5.34 20.42
CA LEU A 197 -13.09 6.18 21.43
C LEU A 197 -11.98 6.62 22.39
N ASN A 198 -11.42 7.82 22.18
CA ASN A 198 -10.86 8.58 23.28
C ASN A 198 -12.01 9.35 23.95
N ASN A 199 -12.86 8.64 24.69
CA ASN A 199 -13.73 9.28 25.67
C ASN A 199 -13.14 9.02 27.05
N ALA A 200 -12.06 9.73 27.36
CA ALA A 200 -11.60 9.97 28.71
C ALA A 200 -10.99 11.37 28.73
N SER A 201 -11.84 12.36 28.99
CA SER A 201 -11.50 13.69 29.47
C SER A 201 -12.43 13.95 30.65
#